data_AF-A0A920JZW5-F1
#
_entry.id   AF-A0A920JZW5-F1
#
_cell.length_a   1.000
_cell.length_b   1.000
_cell.length_c   1.000
_cell.angle_alpha   90.00
_cell.angle_beta   90.00
_cell.angle_gamma   90.00
#
_symmetry.space_group_name_H-M   'P 1'
#
loop_
_entity.id
_entity.type
_entity.pdbx_description
1 polymer ?
#
loop_
_entity_poly.entity_id
_entity_poly.type
_entity_poly.pdbx_seq_one_letter_code
_entity_poly.pdbx_strand_id
1 'polypeptide(L)'
;MSSNENQEEQEKFETKSSTDLKNYEVSKTYETVKNPSNLITRIDAALLIRDRKVINPDTGEETFEPVPAEVITQVENLVKSALGIKPERGDTLTVTSQPFVEEFKGFVTKWYEGAWFRSMVEKTL
;
A
#
# COMPACT_ATOMS: atom_id res chain seq x y z
N MET A 1 -22.31 -50.47 -105.00
CA MET A 1 -22.28 -49.12 -104.40
C MET A 1 -22.28 -49.34 -102.89
N SER A 2 -21.13 -49.71 -102.32
CA SER A 2 -19.99 -48.82 -102.01
C SER A 2 -20.39 -47.76 -100.99
N SER A 3 -20.02 -48.05 -99.75
CA SER A 3 -19.31 -47.21 -98.79
C SER A 3 -19.77 -45.76 -98.62
N ASN A 4 -20.08 -45.38 -97.37
CA ASN A 4 -19.29 -44.32 -96.76
C ASN A 4 -19.24 -44.43 -95.23
N GLU A 5 -18.01 -44.40 -94.72
CA GLU A 5 -17.61 -44.30 -93.32
C GLU A 5 -17.82 -42.88 -92.78
N ASN A 6 -17.78 -42.79 -91.44
CA ASN A 6 -17.18 -41.74 -90.59
C ASN A 6 -18.10 -41.34 -89.42
N GLN A 7 -17.73 -41.73 -88.19
CA GLN A 7 -16.88 -40.96 -87.25
C GLN A 7 -17.69 -39.77 -86.71
N GLU A 8 -17.83 -39.52 -85.41
CA GLU A 8 -16.85 -39.52 -84.35
C GLU A 8 -17.59 -39.47 -83.00
N GLU A 9 -16.96 -40.03 -81.97
CA GLU A 9 -17.35 -39.90 -80.57
C GLU A 9 -17.40 -38.42 -80.18
N GLN A 10 -18.59 -37.92 -79.83
CA GLN A 10 -18.69 -36.63 -79.16
C GLN A 10 -18.30 -36.82 -77.70
N GLU A 11 -17.01 -36.61 -77.40
CA GLU A 11 -16.54 -36.40 -76.04
C GLU A 11 -17.32 -35.25 -75.40
N LYS A 12 -18.24 -35.63 -74.51
CA LYS A 12 -19.04 -34.71 -73.73
C LYS A 12 -18.13 -34.10 -72.67
N PHE A 13 -17.66 -32.87 -72.89
CA PHE A 13 -16.94 -32.10 -71.89
C PHE A 13 -17.85 -31.86 -70.67
N GLU A 14 -17.75 -32.70 -69.65
CA GLU A 14 -18.35 -32.47 -68.35
C GLU A 14 -17.51 -31.45 -67.57
N THR A 15 -17.98 -30.20 -67.51
CA THR A 15 -17.39 -29.20 -66.60
C THR A 15 -17.84 -29.49 -65.17
N LYS A 16 -17.03 -30.18 -64.38
CA LYS A 16 -17.28 -30.43 -62.96
C LYS A 16 -16.90 -29.18 -62.15
N SER A 17 -17.87 -28.42 -61.66
CA SER A 17 -17.63 -27.37 -60.65
C SER A 17 -17.78 -27.96 -59.24
N SER A 18 -16.69 -28.02 -58.47
CA SER A 18 -16.76 -28.27 -57.02
C SER A 18 -16.79 -26.95 -56.27
N THR A 19 -17.76 -26.76 -55.37
CA THR A 19 -17.79 -25.62 -54.44
C THR A 19 -17.46 -26.14 -53.06
N ASP A 20 -16.24 -25.86 -52.59
CA ASP A 20 -15.77 -26.26 -51.26
C ASP A 20 -15.94 -25.10 -50.26
N LEU A 21 -16.95 -25.20 -49.40
CA LEU A 21 -17.18 -24.27 -48.29
C LEU A 21 -16.38 -24.75 -47.06
N LYS A 22 -15.37 -23.98 -46.64
CA LYS A 22 -14.62 -24.24 -45.40
C LYS A 22 -15.08 -23.29 -44.31
N ASN A 23 -15.71 -23.84 -43.28
CA ASN A 23 -16.06 -23.11 -42.06
C ASN A 23 -14.87 -23.10 -41.11
N TYR A 24 -14.49 -21.91 -40.64
CA TYR A 24 -13.47 -21.72 -39.62
C TYR A 24 -14.15 -21.15 -38.37
N GLU A 25 -13.99 -21.81 -37.24
CA GLU A 25 -14.37 -21.24 -35.95
C GLU A 25 -13.24 -20.34 -35.46
N VAL A 26 -13.57 -19.08 -35.21
CA VAL A 26 -12.63 -18.13 -34.59
C VAL A 26 -12.75 -18.29 -33.08
N SER A 27 -11.65 -18.65 -32.43
CA SER A 27 -11.57 -18.76 -30.98
C SER A 27 -11.83 -17.38 -30.35
N LYS A 28 -12.82 -17.28 -29.46
CA LYS A 28 -13.05 -16.07 -28.64
C LYS A 28 -12.51 -16.31 -27.23
N THR A 29 -11.60 -15.46 -26.79
CA THR A 29 -11.14 -15.44 -25.41
C THR A 29 -11.92 -14.36 -24.66
N TYR A 30 -12.57 -14.73 -23.58
CA TYR A 30 -13.25 -13.78 -22.68
C TYR A 30 -12.41 -13.63 -21.42
N GLU A 31 -11.87 -12.42 -21.20
CA GLU A 31 -11.18 -12.07 -19.97
C GLU A 31 -12.13 -11.33 -19.05
N THR A 32 -12.40 -11.88 -17.86
CA THR A 32 -13.20 -11.21 -16.84
C THR A 32 -12.26 -10.61 -15.79
N VAL A 33 -12.06 -9.30 -15.85
CA VAL A 33 -11.25 -8.57 -14.86
C VAL A 33 -12.17 -8.08 -13.74
N LYS A 34 -12.04 -8.67 -12.55
CA LYS A 34 -12.72 -8.19 -11.35
C LYS A 34 -11.79 -7.24 -10.58
N ASN A 35 -12.00 -5.94 -10.73
CA ASN A 35 -11.22 -4.94 -10.00
C ASN A 35 -11.59 -4.96 -8.50
N PRO A 36 -10.60 -4.99 -7.59
CA PRO A 36 -10.88 -4.85 -6.16
C PRO A 36 -11.40 -3.44 -5.86
N SER A 37 -12.43 -3.34 -5.02
CA SER A 37 -13.05 -2.06 -4.63
C SER A 37 -12.24 -1.24 -3.63
N ASN A 38 -11.24 -1.85 -2.99
CA ASN A 38 -10.56 -1.30 -1.82
C ASN A 38 -9.13 -0.88 -2.19
N LEU A 39 -9.01 0.11 -3.06
CA LEU A 39 -7.71 0.63 -3.48
C LEU A 39 -7.29 1.78 -2.55
N ILE A 40 -6.06 1.70 -2.04
CA ILE A 40 -5.45 2.81 -1.30
C ILE A 40 -5.18 3.94 -2.30
N THR A 41 -5.75 5.11 -2.05
CA THR A 41 -5.58 6.30 -2.91
C THR A 41 -4.41 7.17 -2.51
N ARG A 42 -4.05 7.21 -1.21
CA ARG A 42 -2.90 7.94 -0.68
C ARG A 42 -2.55 7.45 0.74
N ILE A 43 -1.27 7.52 1.09
CA ILE A 43 -0.75 7.34 2.45
C ILE A 43 -0.03 8.62 2.88
N ASP A 44 -0.47 9.20 4.00
CA ASP A 44 0.19 10.33 4.65
C ASP A 44 0.64 9.90 6.05
N ALA A 45 1.95 9.95 6.31
CA ALA A 45 2.53 9.50 7.57
C ALA A 45 3.53 10.51 8.14
N ALA A 46 3.52 10.66 9.46
CA ALA A 46 4.48 11.48 10.19
C ALA A 46 5.04 10.67 11.37
N LEU A 47 6.37 10.68 11.53
CA LEU A 47 7.09 9.97 12.58
C LEU A 47 7.95 10.94 13.38
N LEU A 48 7.69 10.99 14.69
CA LEU A 48 8.52 11.72 15.63
C LEU A 48 9.42 10.74 16.38
N ILE A 49 10.72 10.96 16.28
CA ILE A 49 11.75 10.18 16.99
C ILE A 49 12.17 10.96 18.22
N ARG A 50 12.21 10.28 19.36
CA ARG A 50 12.72 10.87 20.61
C ARG A 50 14.23 11.01 20.53
N ASP A 51 14.74 12.17 20.94
CA ASP A 51 16.17 12.41 21.13
C ASP A 51 16.79 11.43 22.13
N ARG A 52 18.08 11.16 21.95
CA ARG A 52 18.82 10.22 22.80
C ARG A 52 19.16 10.88 24.12
N LYS A 53 18.87 10.19 25.21
CA LYS A 53 19.26 10.61 26.55
C LYS A 53 20.74 10.29 26.77
N VAL A 54 21.54 11.31 27.01
CA VAL A 54 22.98 11.20 27.29
C VAL A 54 23.24 11.74 28.69
N ILE A 55 23.85 10.90 29.53
CA ILE A 55 24.20 11.26 30.91
C ILE A 55 25.69 11.62 30.92
N ASN A 56 26.00 12.84 31.35
CA ASN A 56 27.39 13.27 31.50
C ASN A 56 28.03 12.47 32.66
N PRO A 57 29.13 11.74 32.42
CA PRO A 57 29.76 10.88 33.44
C PRO A 57 30.40 11.67 34.59
N ASP A 58 30.76 12.93 34.37
CA ASP A 58 31.46 13.77 35.36
C ASP A 58 30.49 14.60 36.21
N THR A 59 29.40 15.09 35.59
CA THR A 59 28.42 15.99 36.27
C THR A 59 27.13 15.29 36.66
N GLY A 60 26.85 14.11 36.08
CA GLY A 60 25.57 13.42 36.24
C GLY A 60 24.39 14.13 35.58
N GLU A 61 24.63 15.20 34.81
CA GLU A 61 23.58 15.93 34.11
C GLU A 61 23.04 15.15 32.92
N GLU A 62 21.72 15.15 32.77
CA GLU A 62 21.02 14.52 31.66
C GLU A 62 20.82 15.53 30.54
N THR A 63 21.31 15.19 29.36
CA THR A 63 21.16 15.99 28.14
C THR A 63 20.45 15.18 27.07
N PHE A 64 19.80 15.86 26.13
CA PHE A 64 19.13 15.22 25.00
C PHE A 64 19.87 15.59 23.71
N GLU A 65 20.36 14.57 23.02
CA GLU A 65 21.06 14.73 21.76
C GLU A 65 20.17 14.27 20.60
N PRO A 66 20.06 15.06 19.52
CA PRO A 66 19.35 14.66 18.32
C PRO A 66 19.87 13.35 17.74
N VAL A 67 18.96 12.55 17.17
CA VAL A 67 19.35 11.31 16.51
C VAL A 67 20.20 11.61 15.27
N PRO A 68 21.30 10.86 15.02
CA PRO A 68 22.13 11.05 13.84
C PRO A 68 21.35 10.93 12.54
N ALA A 69 21.65 11.79 11.56
CA ALA A 69 20.96 11.83 10.27
C ALA A 69 21.00 10.50 9.49
N GLU A 70 22.08 9.72 9.66
CA GLU A 70 22.19 8.38 9.07
C GLU A 70 21.08 7.44 9.58
N VAL A 71 20.85 7.44 10.89
CA VAL A 71 19.82 6.61 11.52
C VAL A 71 18.42 7.07 11.10
N ILE A 72 18.21 8.38 10.99
CA ILE A 72 16.94 8.93 10.49
C ILE A 72 16.67 8.42 9.07
N THR A 73 17.67 8.45 8.20
CA THR A 73 17.56 7.94 6.81
C THR A 73 17.25 6.43 6.79
N GLN A 74 17.91 5.65 7.65
CA GLN A 74 17.65 4.21 7.74
C GLN A 74 16.21 3.92 8.19
N VAL A 75 15.72 4.63 9.21
CA VAL A 75 14.33 4.51 9.69
C VAL A 75 13.35 4.93 8.61
N GLU A 76 13.61 6.04 7.91
CA GLU A 76 12.76 6.51 6.82
C GLU A 76 12.62 5.44 5.72
N ASN A 77 13.72 4.83 5.28
CA ASN A 77 13.71 3.77 4.27
C ASN A 77 12.98 2.51 4.72
N LEU A 78 13.16 2.13 5.99
CA LEU A 78 12.48 0.98 6.59
C LEU A 78 10.96 1.22 6.61
N VAL A 79 10.53 2.39 7.08
CA VAL A 79 9.12 2.76 7.17
C VAL A 79 8.49 2.90 5.79
N LYS A 80 9.20 3.52 4.83
CA LYS A 80 8.75 3.58 3.42
C LYS A 80 8.46 2.18 2.86
N SER A 81 9.37 1.24 3.10
CA SER A 81 9.23 -0.13 2.63
C SER A 81 8.10 -0.87 3.34
N ALA A 82 7.99 -0.74 4.66
CA ALA A 82 6.97 -1.41 5.46
C ALA A 82 5.54 -0.94 5.13
N LEU A 83 5.35 0.36 4.90
CA LEU A 83 4.06 0.95 4.53
C LEU A 83 3.77 0.86 3.03
N GLY A 84 4.78 0.56 2.21
CA GLY A 84 4.67 0.57 0.76
C GLY A 84 4.37 1.97 0.21
N ILE A 85 5.09 2.98 0.73
CA ILE A 85 4.98 4.38 0.29
C ILE A 85 5.39 4.50 -1.18
N LYS A 86 4.52 5.14 -1.96
CA LYS A 86 4.65 5.32 -3.40
C LYS A 86 4.52 6.79 -3.78
N PRO A 87 5.58 7.46 -4.24
CA PRO A 87 5.51 8.83 -4.72
C PRO A 87 4.48 9.00 -5.85
N GLU A 88 4.34 8.00 -6.71
CA GLU A 88 3.38 8.00 -7.83
C GLU A 88 1.92 7.95 -7.38
N ARG A 89 1.64 7.43 -6.18
CA ARG A 89 0.31 7.46 -5.56
C ARG A 89 0.04 8.81 -4.87
N GLY A 90 1.06 9.66 -4.74
CA GLY A 90 1.00 10.92 -4.01
C GLY A 90 1.24 10.75 -2.50
N ASP A 91 1.89 9.67 -2.08
CA ASP A 91 2.14 9.40 -0.67
C ASP A 91 3.22 10.32 -0.08
N THR A 92 3.09 10.61 1.21
CA THR A 92 4.04 11.46 1.96
C THR A 92 4.49 10.79 3.25
N LEU A 93 5.78 10.94 3.57
CA LEU A 93 6.37 10.52 4.84
C LEU A 93 7.27 11.64 5.37
N THR A 94 7.01 12.08 6.60
CA THR A 94 7.85 13.05 7.30
C THR A 94 8.44 12.42 8.55
N VAL A 95 9.76 12.52 8.74
CA VAL A 95 10.46 12.01 9.93
C VAL A 95 11.19 13.18 10.60
N THR A 96 11.05 13.32 11.91
CA THR A 96 11.70 14.41 12.68
C THR A 96 12.17 13.90 14.03
N SER A 97 13.30 14.41 14.54
CA SER A 97 13.82 14.12 15.88
C SER A 97 13.61 15.32 16.79
N GLN A 98 13.03 15.12 17.98
CA GLN A 98 12.85 16.16 18.99
C GLN A 98 12.91 15.60 20.41
N PRO A 99 13.24 16.42 21.42
CA PRO A 99 13.13 16.03 22.82
C PRO A 99 11.66 15.88 23.19
N PHE A 100 11.33 14.85 23.96
CA PHE A 100 9.97 14.64 24.46
C PHE A 100 9.84 15.35 25.81
N VAL A 101 8.69 15.96 26.05
CA VAL A 101 8.35 16.46 27.37
C VAL A 101 8.15 15.26 28.28
N GLU A 102 8.90 15.18 29.39
CA GLU A 102 8.65 14.15 30.40
C GLU A 102 7.24 14.33 30.98
N GLU A 103 6.52 13.22 31.14
CA GLU A 103 5.14 13.23 31.62
C GLU A 103 5.02 14.07 32.90
N PHE A 104 4.02 14.96 32.89
CA PHE A 104 3.62 15.68 34.09
C PHE A 104 3.28 14.65 35.17
N LYS A 105 4.19 14.45 36.13
CA LYS A 105 3.88 13.70 37.34
C LYS A 105 2.81 14.49 38.08
N GLY A 106 1.55 14.16 37.78
CA GLY A 106 0.41 14.78 38.42
C GLY A 106 0.58 14.76 39.94
N PHE A 107 0.12 15.81 40.60
CA PHE A 107 0.10 15.83 42.05
C PHE A 107 -0.89 14.77 42.54
N VAL A 108 -0.39 13.66 43.09
CA VAL A 108 -1.22 12.74 43.87
C VAL A 108 -1.57 13.48 45.16
N THR A 109 -2.72 14.14 45.16
CA THR A 109 -3.25 14.76 46.38
C THR A 109 -3.64 13.63 47.32
N LYS A 110 -3.12 13.64 48.55
CA LYS A 110 -3.50 12.61 49.52
C LYS A 110 -4.97 12.78 49.84
N TRP A 111 -5.71 11.68 50.01
CA TRP A 111 -7.16 11.72 50.20
C TRP A 111 -7.61 12.64 51.35
N TYR A 112 -6.79 12.77 52.40
CA TYR A 112 -7.02 13.65 53.56
C TYR A 112 -6.70 15.14 53.32
N GLU A 113 -5.99 15.47 52.24
CA GLU A 113 -5.72 16.86 51.83
C GLU A 113 -6.90 17.44 51.02
N GLY A 114 -7.89 16.62 50.67
CA GLY A 114 -9.09 17.05 49.96
C GLY A 114 -9.99 17.93 50.82
N ALA A 115 -10.57 18.97 50.20
CA ALA A 115 -11.50 19.90 50.85
C ALA A 115 -12.72 19.19 51.49
N TRP A 116 -13.16 18.08 50.90
CA TRP A 116 -14.22 17.23 51.41
C TRP A 116 -13.86 16.60 52.77
N PHE A 117 -12.63 16.11 52.97
CA PHE A 117 -12.21 15.48 54.23
C PHE A 117 -12.12 16.49 55.37
N ARG A 118 -11.54 17.67 55.11
CA ARG A 118 -11.49 18.78 56.08
C ARG A 118 -12.89 19.19 56.54
N SER A 119 -13.83 19.30 55.58
CA SER A 119 -15.22 19.67 55.87
C SER A 119 -15.97 18.65 56.76
N MET A 120 -15.55 17.38 56.75
CA MET A 120 -16.15 16.36 57.61
C MET A 120 -15.58 16.39 59.02
N VAL A 121 -14.28 16.63 59.20
CA VAL A 121 -13.65 16.72 60.53
C VAL A 121 -14.13 17.96 61.28
N GLU A 122 -14.18 19.11 60.59
CA GLU A 122 -14.64 20.37 61.20
C GLU A 122 -16.12 20.34 61.63
N LYS A 123 -16.96 19.59 60.91
CA LYS A 123 -18.41 19.50 61.20
C LYS A 123 -18.74 18.52 62.34
N THR A 124 -17.77 17.74 62.80
CA THR A 124 -17.93 16.75 63.88
C THR A 124 -17.42 17.22 65.24
N LEU A 125 -16.86 18.43 65.32
CA LEU A 125 -16.53 19.13 66.57
C LEU A 125 -17.58 20.16 66.95
#